data_AF-A0A4Z0Y199-F1
#
_entry.id   AF-A0A4Z0Y199-F1
#
_cell.length_a   1.000
_cell.length_b   1.000
_cell.length_c   1.000
_cell.angle_alpha   90.00
_cell.angle_beta   90.00
_cell.angle_gamma   90.00
#
_symmetry.space_group_name_H-M   'P 1'
#
loop_
_entity.id
_entity.type
_entity.pdbx_description
1 polymer ?
#
loop_
_entity_poly.entity_id
_entity_poly.type
_entity_poly.pdbx_seq_one_letter_code
_entity_poly.pdbx_strand_id
1 'polypeptide(L)'
;MQYYVVLQLNIQNGQWIRAGEIHVIPWAFRDLIAASSGWVILNEENFGPANDFISRLQKGVYELSQSPDSYRRFEVEHGFGTIQETLQFYEGLLNDCKDHPSFDLYGYIGGKK
;
A
#
# COMPACT_ATOMS: atom_id res chain seq x y z
N MET A 1 12.82 7.17 -4.40
CA MET A 1 12.36 6.04 -5.25
C MET A 1 10.88 5.84 -4.99
N GLN A 2 10.11 5.46 -6.01
CA GLN A 2 8.69 5.19 -5.87
C GLN A 2 8.48 3.70 -5.63
N TYR A 3 7.50 3.35 -4.81
CA TYR A 3 7.02 1.99 -4.59
C TYR A 3 5.66 1.84 -5.23
N TYR A 4 5.47 0.74 -5.96
CA TYR A 4 4.30 0.45 -6.75
C TYR A 4 3.63 -0.78 -6.16
N VAL A 5 2.32 -0.71 -5.97
CA VAL A 5 1.48 -1.84 -5.58
C VAL A 5 0.45 -2.06 -6.67
N VAL A 6 0.33 -3.30 -7.12
CA VAL A 6 -0.64 -3.72 -8.12
C VAL A 6 -1.39 -4.95 -7.64
N LEU A 7 -2.65 -5.06 -8.04
CA LEU A 7 -3.41 -6.30 -7.88
C LEU A 7 -3.21 -7.14 -9.13
N GLN A 8 -2.78 -8.39 -8.95
CA GLN A 8 -2.55 -9.31 -10.05
C GLN A 8 -3.06 -10.72 -9.73
N LEU A 9 -3.54 -11.43 -10.74
CA LEU A 9 -3.99 -12.81 -10.62
C LEU A 9 -3.29 -13.66 -11.67
N ASN A 10 -2.71 -14.77 -11.24
CA ASN A 10 -2.15 -15.77 -12.14
C ASN A 10 -3.26 -16.69 -12.64
N ILE A 11 -3.52 -16.69 -13.94
CA ILE A 11 -4.46 -17.62 -14.56
C ILE A 11 -3.71 -18.88 -15.01
N GLN A 12 -4.42 -20.00 -15.13
CA GLN A 12 -3.89 -21.37 -15.30
C GLN A 12 -2.85 -21.58 -16.44
N ASN A 13 -2.67 -20.61 -17.33
CA ASN A 13 -1.69 -20.62 -18.42
C ASN A 13 -0.39 -19.83 -18.10
N GLY A 14 -0.18 -19.43 -16.84
CA GLY A 14 0.99 -18.64 -16.43
C GLY A 14 0.92 -17.17 -16.85
N GLN A 15 -0.24 -16.71 -17.32
CA GLN A 15 -0.48 -15.31 -17.63
C GLN A 15 -0.93 -14.57 -16.38
N TRP A 16 -0.44 -13.34 -16.22
CA TRP A 16 -0.86 -12.46 -15.14
C TRP A 16 -1.84 -11.43 -15.69
N ILE A 17 -3.03 -11.37 -15.09
CA ILE A 17 -3.98 -10.29 -15.32
C ILE A 17 -3.87 -9.29 -14.18
N ARG A 18 -4.04 -8.00 -14.48
CA ARG A 18 -4.09 -6.93 -13.48
C ARG A 18 -5.52 -6.44 -13.31
N ALA A 19 -5.83 -5.97 -12.11
CA ALA A 19 -7.09 -5.31 -11.80
C ALA A 19 -6.83 -4.04 -10.98
N GLY A 20 -7.79 -3.12 -10.99
CA GLY A 20 -7.66 -1.83 -10.32
C GLY A 20 -6.56 -0.92 -10.90
N GLU A 21 -6.23 0.10 -10.12
CA GLU A 21 -5.22 1.09 -10.43
C GLU A 21 -3.82 0.63 -9.99
N ILE A 22 -2.79 1.31 -10.51
CA ILE A 22 -1.43 1.18 -9.98
C ILE A 22 -1.26 2.15 -8.83
N HIS A 23 -1.14 1.64 -7.61
CA HIS A 23 -0.97 2.46 -6.42
C HIS A 23 0.50 2.81 -6.23
N VAL A 24 0.80 4.09 -6.06
CA VAL A 24 2.17 4.60 -5.97
C VAL A 24 2.36 5.37 -4.69
N ILE A 25 3.46 5.10 -3.99
CA ILE A 25 3.85 5.82 -2.78
C ILE A 25 5.38 5.92 -2.70
N PRO A 26 5.96 6.99 -2.14
CA PRO A 26 7.41 7.04 -1.94
C PRO A 26 7.89 5.86 -1.07
N TRP A 27 8.94 5.16 -1.52
CA TRP A 27 9.54 4.06 -0.77
C TRP A 27 10.06 4.49 0.63
N ALA A 28 10.32 5.78 0.79
CA ALA A 28 10.70 6.36 2.08
C ALA A 28 9.61 6.18 3.14
N PHE A 29 8.32 6.20 2.77
CA PHE A 29 7.18 6.18 3.70
C PHE A 29 6.86 4.79 4.27
N ARG A 30 7.66 3.77 3.96
CA ARG A 30 7.43 2.37 4.38
C ARG A 30 7.35 2.18 5.89
N ASP A 31 8.05 3.02 6.65
CA ASP A 31 8.05 3.03 8.11
C ASP A 31 6.74 3.59 8.69
N LEU A 32 6.19 4.64 8.09
CA LEU A 32 4.84 5.12 8.40
C LEU A 32 3.79 4.06 8.06
N ILE A 33 3.94 3.38 6.91
CA ILE A 33 3.04 2.29 6.53
C ILE A 33 3.05 1.19 7.59
N ALA A 34 4.25 0.73 7.97
CA ALA A 34 4.42 -0.30 8.99
C ALA A 34 3.88 0.14 10.35
N ALA A 35 4.13 1.38 10.76
CA ALA A 35 3.67 1.90 12.05
C ALA A 35 2.14 2.01 12.13
N SER A 36 1.50 2.50 11.07
CA SER A 36 0.05 2.76 11.06
C SER A 36 -0.79 1.52 10.77
N SER A 37 -0.41 0.67 9.81
CA SER A 37 -1.19 -0.50 9.42
C SER A 37 -0.67 -1.83 9.99
N GLY A 38 0.58 -1.86 10.44
CA GLY A 38 1.28 -3.11 10.75
C GLY A 38 1.71 -3.89 9.50
N TRP A 39 1.58 -3.32 8.30
CA TRP A 39 2.06 -3.91 7.06
C TRP A 39 3.51 -3.50 6.79
N VAL A 40 4.41 -4.48 6.80
CA VAL A 40 5.80 -4.27 6.38
C VAL A 40 5.91 -4.52 4.88
N ILE A 41 6.14 -3.45 4.10
CA ILE A 41 6.35 -3.58 2.65
C ILE A 41 7.78 -4.00 2.34
N LEU A 42 7.91 -4.96 1.42
CA LEU A 42 9.15 -5.53 0.89
C LEU A 42 9.22 -5.31 -0.63
N ASN A 43 10.43 -5.31 -1.20
CA ASN A 43 10.61 -5.15 -2.64
C ASN A 43 10.43 -6.47 -3.38
N GLU A 44 9.78 -6.42 -4.54
CA GLU A 44 9.54 -7.57 -5.44
C GLU A 44 8.79 -8.73 -4.76
N GLU A 45 7.87 -8.39 -3.84
CA GLU A 45 7.17 -9.35 -3.01
C GLU A 45 5.71 -9.53 -3.47
N ASN A 46 5.27 -10.79 -3.53
CA ASN A 46 3.85 -11.13 -3.57
C ASN A 46 3.36 -11.33 -2.13
N PHE A 47 2.49 -10.45 -1.66
CA PHE A 47 1.99 -10.48 -0.29
C PHE A 47 0.80 -11.43 -0.09
N GLY A 48 0.29 -12.02 -1.17
CA GLY A 48 -0.90 -12.87 -1.16
C GLY A 48 -2.20 -12.08 -1.39
N PRO A 49 -3.35 -12.69 -1.08
CA PRO A 49 -4.64 -12.22 -1.54
C PRO A 49 -5.03 -10.87 -0.91
N ALA A 50 -5.65 -10.01 -1.70
CA ALA A 50 -6.07 -8.67 -1.33
C ALA A 50 -7.00 -8.64 -0.11
N ASN A 51 -7.83 -9.67 0.06
CA ASN A 51 -8.71 -9.79 1.22
C ASN A 51 -7.96 -9.81 2.56
N ASP A 52 -6.74 -10.36 2.61
CA ASP A 52 -5.92 -10.40 3.83
C ASP A 52 -5.38 -9.00 4.21
N PHE A 53 -5.39 -8.07 3.26
CA PHE A 53 -4.92 -6.69 3.43
C PHE A 53 -6.01 -5.69 3.79
N ILE A 54 -7.28 -6.00 3.54
CA ILE A 54 -8.42 -5.09 3.83
C ILE A 54 -8.37 -4.60 5.28
N SER A 55 -8.21 -5.51 6.24
CA SER A 55 -8.17 -5.15 7.67
C SER A 55 -6.97 -4.27 8.05
N ARG A 56 -5.80 -4.53 7.45
CA ARG A 56 -4.57 -3.75 7.67
C ARG A 56 -4.71 -2.33 7.11
N LEU A 57 -5.25 -2.21 5.90
CA LEU A 57 -5.48 -0.92 5.24
C LEU A 57 -6.54 -0.11 6.00
N GLN A 58 -7.64 -0.73 6.42
CA GLN A 58 -8.64 -0.09 7.27
C GLN A 58 -8.05 0.44 8.58
N LYS A 59 -7.19 -0.36 9.24
CA LYS A 59 -6.46 0.09 10.42
C LYS A 59 -5.59 1.30 10.11
N GLY A 60 -4.81 1.26 9.02
CA GLY A 60 -3.98 2.38 8.58
C GLY A 60 -4.77 3.66 8.36
N VAL A 61 -5.91 3.59 7.67
CA VAL A 61 -6.84 4.72 7.47
C VAL A 61 -7.34 5.26 8.82
N TYR A 62 -7.79 4.37 9.71
CA TYR A 62 -8.29 4.77 11.02
C TYR A 62 -7.21 5.49 11.86
N GLU A 63 -6.02 4.90 11.97
CA GLU A 63 -4.91 5.45 12.73
C GLU A 63 -4.47 6.82 12.24
N LEU A 64 -4.28 6.98 10.92
CA LEU A 64 -3.81 8.24 10.34
C LEU A 64 -4.90 9.32 10.30
N SER A 65 -6.18 8.95 10.24
CA SER A 65 -7.28 9.92 10.24
C SER A 65 -7.68 10.37 11.65
N GLN A 66 -7.69 9.47 12.63
CA GLN A 66 -8.15 9.76 13.99
C GLN A 66 -7.03 10.25 14.91
N SER A 67 -5.78 9.84 14.65
CA SER A 67 -4.64 10.13 15.52
C SER A 67 -3.43 10.68 14.74
N PRO A 68 -3.58 11.67 13.84
CA PRO A 68 -2.47 12.15 13.00
C PRO A 68 -1.29 12.68 13.82
N ASP A 69 -1.55 13.30 14.98
CA ASP A 69 -0.50 13.81 15.87
C ASP A 69 0.46 12.73 16.37
N SER A 70 -0.01 11.48 16.55
CA SER A 70 0.82 10.34 16.93
C SER A 70 1.84 9.96 15.85
N TYR A 71 1.60 10.39 14.61
CA TYR A 71 2.45 10.11 13.45
C TYR A 71 3.19 11.36 12.94
N ARG A 72 3.07 12.51 13.62
CA ARG A 72 3.67 13.77 13.19
C ARG A 72 5.19 13.72 13.00
N ARG A 73 5.90 12.85 13.72
CA ARG A 73 7.34 12.63 13.52
C ARG A 73 7.69 12.24 12.08
N PHE A 74 6.81 11.50 11.41
CA PHE A 74 7.03 11.06 10.03
C PHE A 74 6.92 12.22 9.05
N GLU A 75 6.13 13.27 9.33
CA GLU A 75 6.15 14.49 8.52
C GLU A 75 7.45 15.29 8.68
N VAL A 76 8.03 15.26 9.88
CA VAL A 76 9.34 15.89 10.13
C VAL A 76 10.44 15.15 9.38
N GLU A 77 10.39 13.82 9.37
CA GLU A 77 11.39 12.95 8.75
C GLU A 77 11.29 12.92 7.22
N HIS A 78 10.06 12.86 6.68
CA HIS A 78 9.82 12.59 5.26
C HIS A 78 9.25 13.77 4.48
N GLY A 79 8.80 14.83 5.17
CA GLY A 79 8.23 16.03 4.59
C GLY A 79 6.76 16.24 4.95
N PHE A 80 6.34 17.50 4.90
CA PHE A 80 4.93 17.85 5.14
C PHE A 80 4.05 17.24 4.06
N GLY A 81 2.93 16.63 4.46
CA GLY A 81 2.01 15.93 3.55
C GLY A 81 2.18 14.41 3.51
N THR A 82 3.23 13.85 4.11
CA THR A 82 3.47 12.41 4.15
C THR A 82 2.28 11.62 4.71
N ILE A 83 1.62 12.13 5.77
CA ILE A 83 0.43 11.48 6.35
C ILE A 83 -0.74 11.49 5.36
N GLN A 84 -1.00 12.64 4.74
CA GLN A 84 -2.09 12.79 3.77
C GLN A 84 -1.90 11.92 2.52
N GLU A 85 -0.68 11.86 1.99
CA GLU A 85 -0.35 11.00 0.85
C GLU A 85 -0.52 9.52 1.19
N THR A 86 -0.12 9.12 2.40
CA THR A 86 -0.28 7.73 2.86
C THR A 86 -1.75 7.37 3.07
N LEU A 87 -2.57 8.31 3.55
CA LEU A 87 -4.02 8.14 3.64
C LEU A 87 -4.66 7.91 2.26
N GLN A 88 -4.34 8.75 1.28
CA GLN A 88 -4.85 8.61 -0.09
C GLN A 88 -4.44 7.29 -0.72
N PHE A 89 -3.18 6.88 -0.50
CA PHE A 89 -2.68 5.57 -0.93
C PHE A 89 -3.49 4.42 -0.30
N TYR A 90 -3.74 4.47 1.01
CA TYR A 90 -4.55 3.43 1.67
C TYR A 90 -5.99 3.38 1.18
N GLU A 91 -6.64 4.53 1.01
CA GLU A 91 -8.03 4.60 0.57
C GLU A 91 -8.20 4.03 -0.85
N GLY A 92 -7.31 4.40 -1.77
CA GLY A 92 -7.30 3.86 -3.13
C GLY A 92 -7.08 2.35 -3.14
N LEU A 93 -6.01 1.88 -2.49
CA LEU A 93 -5.67 0.47 -2.45
C LEU A 93 -6.75 -0.36 -1.74
N LEU A 94 -7.36 0.17 -0.68
CA LEU A 94 -8.45 -0.48 0.04
C LEU A 94 -9.68 -0.68 -0.84
N ASN A 95 -10.02 0.29 -1.69
CA ASN A 95 -11.15 0.17 -2.60
C ASN A 95 -10.90 -0.96 -3.63
N ASP A 96 -9.72 -0.97 -4.25
CA ASP A 96 -9.37 -2.03 -5.20
C ASP A 96 -9.30 -3.42 -4.54
N CYS A 97 -8.81 -3.51 -3.30
CA CYS A 97 -8.82 -4.76 -2.54
C CYS A 97 -10.23 -5.28 -2.26
N LYS A 98 -11.21 -4.38 -2.02
CA LYS A 98 -12.61 -4.77 -1.81
C LYS A 98 -13.29 -5.20 -3.10
N ASP A 99 -12.96 -4.56 -4.22
CA ASP A 99 -13.53 -4.88 -5.53
C ASP A 99 -12.93 -6.16 -6.12
N HIS A 100 -11.69 -6.49 -5.74
CA HIS A 100 -10.92 -7.63 -6.25
C HIS A 100 -10.29 -8.50 -5.14
N PRO A 101 -11.09 -9.06 -4.20
CA PRO A 101 -10.57 -9.71 -2.99
C PRO A 101 -9.73 -10.97 -3.24
N SER A 102 -9.89 -11.61 -4.40
CA SER A 102 -9.16 -12.81 -4.79
C SER A 102 -7.87 -12.55 -5.59
N PHE A 103 -7.55 -11.30 -5.90
CA PHE A 103 -6.30 -10.92 -6.57
C PHE A 103 -5.18 -10.83 -5.54
N ASP A 104 -3.95 -11.17 -5.94
CA ASP A 104 -2.78 -11.01 -5.09
C ASP A 104 -2.27 -9.57 -5.13
N LEU A 105 -1.83 -9.08 -3.97
CA LEU A 105 -1.09 -7.83 -3.86
C LEU A 105 0.38 -8.07 -4.20
N TYR A 106 0.90 -7.35 -5.20
CA TYR A 106 2.31 -7.39 -5.56
C TYR A 106 2.93 -6.01 -5.47
N GLY A 107 4.08 -5.93 -4.80
CA GLY A 107 4.77 -4.67 -4.55
C GLY A 107 6.22 -4.65 -5.02
N TYR A 108 6.63 -3.55 -5.65
CA TYR A 108 7.99 -3.39 -6.18
C TYR A 108 8.43 -1.93 -6.20
N ILE A 109 9.73 -1.68 -6.09
CA ILE A 109 10.31 -0.35 -6.21
C ILE A 109 10.54 -0.04 -7.70
N GLY A 110 10.02 1.08 -8.18
CA GLY A 110 10.33 1.56 -9.53
C GLY A 110 11.50 2.53 -9.53
N GLY A 111 12.43 2.27 -10.45
CA GLY A 111 13.62 3.06 -10.76
C GLY A 111 14.24 2.54 -12.07
N LYS A 112 14.80 3.44 -12.88
CA LYS A 112 15.39 3.12 -14.19
C LYS A 112 16.40 1.97 -14.08
N LYS A 113 16.21 0.91 -14.87
CA LYS A 113 17.34 0.18 -15.44
C LYS A 113 18.04 1.08 -16.46
#